data_AF-A0A139A9Q5-F1
#
_entry.id   AF-A0A139A9Q5-F1
#
_cell.length_a   1.000
_cell.length_b   1.000
_cell.length_c   1.000
_cell.angle_alpha   90.00
_cell.angle_beta   90.00
_cell.angle_gamma   90.00
#
_symmetry.space_group_name_H-M   'P 1'
#
loop_
_entity.id
_entity.type
_entity.pdbx_description
1 polymer ?
#
loop_
_entity_poly.entity_id
_entity_poly.type
_entity_poly.pdbx_seq_one_letter_code
_entity_poly.pdbx_strand_id
1 'polypeptide(L)'
;MKRSSSQRMSITPKQPTKTDLSALAQMMMMRDEEEENDLSSLFPTVVKVFCTHTFPNYSLPWQMKRSVASTSTGFLIHNKQILTNAHSVEHYTQVRVRKRGDSQKYIAKVLAIGRDCDMALLTVEDPKFWKKAPFVDLYGRVKKLPKLEERVSVVGYPVGGENLSIAAGVVSRIDMQQYAMGVYELLAVQVDAPINPGNSGGPVFDSQKQFVGIAFQGLRDAEVEGVGYIIPVPVVHHFLRDIEKNGHYTGFCDIGISIQPLENPTLKQFLKMGDRTGVLVCKVAPLSPCQGHVKVGDVLLAIDGFSVADDQTVEFPSDWSGATISASNPADSAAVQESGDVLRELGSIPAKMQSSWEDLPDEADDGQDAMEVVEVGEQSGQEEGDDDVPMRGVRTRERIDANFVVTQKFVGDNLKLKVLRKEGGEIKELDLEITLTEPAMLVPVEGKRVKDGHKDLKLPTWYIVGGLVLVPFTEAYVTEEFGGSSDSAPVELLNQWTSGEKKYGGQEIVLLSQVLAHDSNVGYDFVQNIQLAKVNGVEVRNLKHAVQLIEMAIKDGRIAAEDDDKRYVRLDFANSIVIVLDARTVENDTKEVLTQHEVPRVRSSDLDGVETEPLPPVQEEKPKEKK
;
A
#
# COMPACT_ATOMS: atom_id res chain seq x y z
N MET A 1 -40.11 34.51 -87.75
CA MET A 1 -38.77 34.23 -87.19
C MET A 1 -38.41 35.33 -86.19
N LYS A 2 -38.40 35.06 -84.88
CA LYS A 2 -37.80 35.93 -83.86
C LYS A 2 -36.93 35.06 -82.94
N ARG A 3 -35.67 35.46 -82.79
CA ARG A 3 -34.61 34.77 -82.02
C ARG A 3 -34.91 34.85 -80.52
N SER A 4 -34.73 33.73 -79.82
CA SER A 4 -34.74 33.62 -78.36
C SER A 4 -33.30 33.52 -77.86
N SER A 5 -32.89 34.48 -77.02
CA SER A 5 -31.58 34.56 -76.35
C SER A 5 -31.62 33.86 -74.99
N SER A 6 -30.75 32.86 -74.79
CA SER A 6 -30.47 32.26 -73.48
C SER A 6 -29.54 33.16 -72.66
N GLN A 7 -29.88 33.38 -71.38
CA GLN A 7 -29.06 34.11 -70.40
C GLN A 7 -28.47 33.10 -69.40
N ARG A 8 -27.14 32.99 -69.34
CA ARG A 8 -26.41 32.25 -68.28
C ARG A 8 -26.37 33.14 -67.03
N MET A 9 -26.88 32.64 -65.90
CA MET A 9 -26.62 33.25 -64.58
C MET A 9 -25.28 32.73 -64.02
N SER A 10 -24.37 33.65 -63.75
CA SER A 10 -23.15 33.41 -62.96
C SER A 10 -23.49 33.49 -61.47
N ILE A 11 -23.28 32.40 -60.73
CA ILE A 11 -23.33 32.41 -59.26
C ILE A 11 -21.92 32.69 -58.76
N THR A 12 -21.68 33.90 -58.25
CA THR A 12 -20.48 34.20 -57.45
C THR A 12 -20.73 33.78 -56.00
N PRO A 13 -19.78 33.09 -55.33
CA PRO A 13 -19.95 32.75 -53.92
C PRO A 13 -19.99 34.03 -53.08
N LYS A 14 -21.03 34.18 -52.25
CA LYS A 14 -21.06 35.23 -51.22
C LYS A 14 -19.99 34.94 -50.17
N GLN A 15 -19.21 35.95 -49.80
CA GLN A 15 -18.29 35.85 -48.68
C GLN A 15 -19.06 35.63 -47.36
N PRO A 16 -18.55 34.77 -46.46
CA PRO A 16 -19.20 34.48 -45.18
C PRO A 16 -19.32 35.74 -44.33
N THR A 17 -20.45 35.90 -43.65
CA THR A 17 -20.70 37.03 -42.75
C THR A 17 -19.91 36.85 -41.44
N LYS A 18 -19.70 37.93 -40.66
CA LYS A 18 -19.03 37.84 -39.34
C LYS A 18 -19.70 36.82 -38.41
N THR A 19 -21.02 36.65 -38.52
CA THR A 19 -21.80 35.67 -37.75
C THR A 19 -21.52 34.23 -38.19
N ASP A 20 -21.27 34.01 -39.49
CA ASP A 20 -20.89 32.69 -40.02
C ASP A 20 -19.49 32.29 -39.55
N LEU A 21 -18.56 33.24 -39.45
CA LEU A 21 -17.21 33.01 -38.95
C LEU A 21 -17.17 32.73 -37.44
N SER A 22 -18.01 33.38 -36.64
CA SER A 22 -18.11 33.07 -35.20
C SER A 22 -18.74 31.70 -34.94
N ALA A 23 -19.73 31.31 -35.75
CA ALA A 23 -20.35 29.98 -35.66
C ALA A 23 -19.38 28.88 -36.10
N LEU A 24 -18.58 29.12 -37.17
CA LEU A 24 -17.53 28.20 -37.58
C LEU A 24 -16.43 28.07 -36.51
N ALA A 25 -16.03 29.17 -35.89
CA ALA A 25 -15.05 29.16 -34.79
C ALA A 25 -15.59 28.38 -33.59
N GLN A 26 -16.87 28.54 -33.22
CA GLN A 26 -17.51 27.74 -32.17
C GLN A 26 -17.60 26.25 -32.55
N MET A 27 -17.93 25.92 -33.79
CA MET A 27 -17.95 24.53 -34.26
C MET A 27 -16.55 23.91 -34.32
N MET A 28 -15.53 24.67 -34.70
CA MET A 28 -14.13 24.21 -34.68
C MET A 28 -13.65 24.01 -33.24
N MET A 29 -13.95 24.93 -32.33
CA MET A 29 -13.65 24.79 -30.90
C MET A 29 -14.35 23.58 -30.28
N MET A 30 -15.63 23.37 -30.57
CA MET A 30 -16.37 22.17 -30.12
C MET A 30 -15.78 20.88 -30.69
N ARG A 31 -15.29 20.91 -31.93
CA ARG A 31 -14.65 19.75 -32.57
C ARG A 31 -13.28 19.45 -31.97
N ASP A 32 -12.50 20.48 -31.68
CA ASP A 32 -11.21 20.36 -31.01
C ASP A 32 -11.39 19.84 -29.58
N GLU A 33 -12.41 20.30 -28.83
CA GLU A 33 -12.79 19.77 -27.51
C GLU A 33 -13.30 18.31 -27.55
N GLU A 34 -14.00 17.90 -28.62
CA GLU A 34 -14.43 16.51 -28.85
C GLU A 34 -13.24 15.59 -29.19
N GLU A 35 -12.25 16.05 -29.96
CA GLU A 35 -11.03 15.28 -30.27
C GLU A 35 -10.07 15.19 -29.07
N GLU A 36 -9.98 16.24 -28.23
CA GLU A 36 -9.19 16.24 -26.99
C GLU A 36 -9.73 15.23 -25.95
N ASN A 37 -11.05 15.07 -25.84
CA ASN A 37 -11.66 14.14 -24.87
C ASN A 37 -11.84 12.70 -25.38
N ASP A 38 -11.41 12.37 -26.61
CA ASP A 38 -11.53 10.99 -27.11
C ASP A 38 -10.46 10.04 -26.52
N LEU A 39 -10.89 9.20 -25.57
CA LEU A 39 -10.07 8.15 -24.94
C LEU A 39 -10.03 6.84 -25.72
N SER A 40 -10.64 6.77 -26.93
CA SER A 40 -10.77 5.52 -27.69
C SER A 40 -9.46 4.80 -27.97
N SER A 41 -8.38 5.56 -28.17
CA SER A 41 -7.02 5.08 -28.36
C SER A 41 -6.43 4.37 -27.14
N LEU A 42 -6.91 4.68 -25.94
CA LEU A 42 -6.45 4.10 -24.68
C LEU A 42 -7.21 2.82 -24.30
N PHE A 43 -8.42 2.60 -24.82
CA PHE A 43 -9.23 1.44 -24.48
C PHE A 43 -8.55 0.07 -24.67
N PRO A 44 -7.70 -0.16 -25.69
CA PRO A 44 -6.98 -1.42 -25.84
C PRO A 44 -5.92 -1.68 -24.74
N THR A 45 -5.53 -0.65 -23.97
CA THR A 45 -4.63 -0.79 -22.80
C THR A 45 -5.37 -1.34 -21.58
N VAL A 46 -6.70 -1.30 -21.55
CA VAL A 46 -7.50 -1.67 -20.38
C VAL A 46 -8.01 -3.11 -20.53
N VAL A 47 -7.92 -3.89 -19.46
CA VAL A 47 -8.31 -5.30 -19.42
C VAL A 47 -9.28 -5.57 -18.28
N LYS A 48 -10.17 -6.53 -18.50
CA LYS A 48 -11.03 -7.05 -17.44
C LYS A 48 -10.28 -8.15 -16.69
N VAL A 49 -10.20 -8.02 -15.38
CA VAL A 49 -9.59 -8.99 -14.46
C VAL A 49 -10.70 -9.89 -13.91
N PHE A 50 -10.44 -11.19 -13.86
CA PHE A 50 -11.30 -12.21 -13.27
C PHE A 50 -10.49 -12.91 -12.20
N CYS A 51 -10.98 -12.91 -10.96
CA CYS A 51 -10.31 -13.59 -9.86
C CYS A 51 -11.25 -14.61 -9.22
N THR A 52 -10.69 -15.75 -8.84
CA THR A 52 -11.35 -16.71 -7.95
C THR A 52 -10.66 -16.66 -6.60
N HIS A 53 -11.39 -16.23 -5.58
CA HIS A 53 -10.90 -16.02 -4.23
C HIS A 53 -11.25 -17.22 -3.36
N THR A 54 -10.34 -17.60 -2.48
CA THR A 54 -10.60 -18.57 -1.42
C THR A 54 -9.93 -18.08 -0.15
N PHE A 55 -10.73 -17.46 0.71
CA PHE A 55 -10.26 -16.86 1.97
C PHE A 55 -10.05 -17.94 3.04
N PRO A 56 -9.01 -17.83 3.88
CA PRO A 56 -8.93 -18.64 5.09
C PRO A 56 -10.08 -18.27 6.05
N ASN A 57 -10.46 -19.20 6.91
CA ASN A 57 -11.36 -18.93 8.02
C ASN A 57 -10.51 -18.67 9.28
N TYR A 58 -10.45 -17.43 9.79
CA TYR A 58 -9.62 -17.13 10.96
C TYR A 58 -10.20 -17.65 12.28
N SER A 59 -11.53 -17.82 12.36
CA SER A 59 -12.22 -18.47 13.49
C SER A 59 -11.92 -19.97 13.56
N LEU A 60 -11.83 -20.62 12.40
CA LEU A 60 -11.52 -22.04 12.23
C LEU A 60 -10.29 -22.19 11.31
N PRO A 61 -9.07 -21.90 11.81
CA PRO A 61 -7.88 -21.65 11.00
C PRO A 61 -7.35 -22.86 10.21
N TRP A 62 -7.93 -24.05 10.41
CA TRP A 62 -7.72 -25.23 9.58
C TRP A 62 -8.64 -25.33 8.35
N GLN A 63 -9.60 -24.41 8.20
CA GLN A 63 -10.57 -24.40 7.13
C GLN A 63 -10.37 -23.22 6.16
N MET A 64 -10.84 -23.42 4.94
CA MET A 64 -11.00 -22.36 3.94
C MET A 64 -12.49 -22.06 3.77
N LYS A 65 -12.83 -20.80 3.53
CA LYS A 65 -14.19 -20.38 3.17
C LYS A 65 -14.55 -20.88 1.76
N ARG A 66 -15.85 -20.79 1.45
CA ARG A 66 -16.35 -21.08 0.10
C ARG A 66 -15.66 -20.17 -0.92
N SER A 67 -15.22 -20.76 -2.02
CA SER A 67 -14.64 -20.00 -3.13
C SER A 67 -15.68 -19.07 -3.78
N VAL A 68 -15.27 -17.84 -4.09
CA VAL A 68 -16.10 -16.79 -4.71
C VAL A 68 -15.37 -16.22 -5.92
N ALA A 69 -16.11 -15.92 -6.99
CA ALA A 69 -15.56 -15.27 -8.17
C ALA A 69 -15.88 -13.77 -8.16
N SER A 70 -14.93 -12.95 -8.59
CA SER A 70 -15.09 -11.50 -8.76
C SER A 70 -14.58 -11.05 -10.13
N THR A 71 -14.94 -9.82 -10.50
CA THR A 71 -14.36 -9.13 -11.65
C THR A 71 -13.98 -7.71 -11.31
N SER A 72 -12.87 -7.25 -11.86
CA SER A 72 -12.39 -5.88 -11.73
C SER A 72 -11.69 -5.40 -13.00
N THR A 73 -11.03 -4.25 -12.92
CA THR A 73 -10.26 -3.67 -14.02
C THR A 73 -8.77 -3.75 -13.73
N GLY A 74 -7.99 -3.94 -14.79
CA GLY A 74 -6.55 -3.67 -14.78
C GLY A 74 -6.14 -3.02 -16.09
N PHE A 75 -4.88 -2.64 -16.21
CA PHE A 75 -4.37 -2.04 -17.44
C PHE A 75 -2.91 -2.40 -17.69
N LEU A 76 -2.56 -2.44 -18.97
CA LEU A 76 -1.25 -2.82 -19.46
C LEU A 76 -0.27 -1.66 -19.25
N ILE A 77 0.89 -1.98 -18.70
CA ILE A 77 2.02 -1.08 -18.56
C ILE A 77 3.23 -1.67 -19.30
N HIS A 78 4.36 -0.95 -19.30
CA HIS A 78 5.61 -1.43 -19.87
C HIS A 78 6.02 -2.80 -19.30
N ASN A 79 6.97 -3.48 -19.96
CA ASN A 79 7.56 -4.75 -19.49
C ASN A 79 6.58 -5.93 -19.34
N LYS A 80 5.51 -5.97 -20.14
CA LYS A 80 4.51 -7.06 -20.12
C LYS A 80 3.90 -7.24 -18.73
N GLN A 81 3.56 -6.13 -18.09
CA GLN A 81 2.96 -6.10 -16.78
C GLN A 81 1.56 -5.47 -16.83
N ILE A 82 0.75 -5.79 -15.83
CA ILE A 82 -0.61 -5.30 -15.67
C ILE A 82 -0.74 -4.76 -14.25
N LEU A 83 -1.20 -3.53 -14.10
CA LEU A 83 -1.57 -2.98 -12.81
C LEU A 83 -3.06 -3.17 -12.55
N THR A 84 -3.41 -3.44 -11.30
CA THR A 84 -4.77 -3.51 -10.77
C THR A 84 -4.73 -3.24 -9.26
N ASN A 85 -5.85 -3.31 -8.56
CA ASN A 85 -5.86 -3.19 -7.10
C ASN A 85 -5.46 -4.49 -6.39
N ALA A 86 -4.98 -4.39 -5.15
CA ALA A 86 -4.66 -5.55 -4.32
C ALA A 86 -5.92 -6.36 -3.98
N HIS A 87 -7.01 -5.69 -3.58
CA HIS A 87 -8.28 -6.36 -3.25
C HIS A 87 -8.89 -7.10 -4.44
N SER A 88 -8.55 -6.70 -5.68
CA SER A 88 -9.01 -7.39 -6.89
C SER A 88 -8.45 -8.81 -7.03
N VAL A 89 -7.32 -9.09 -6.39
CA VAL A 89 -6.60 -10.37 -6.47
C VAL A 89 -6.23 -10.91 -5.10
N GLU A 90 -6.86 -10.44 -4.03
CA GLU A 90 -6.59 -10.95 -2.69
C GLU A 90 -7.00 -12.42 -2.56
N HIS A 91 -6.24 -13.22 -1.80
CA HIS A 91 -6.57 -14.64 -1.56
C HIS A 91 -6.89 -15.43 -2.84
N TYR A 92 -6.24 -15.06 -3.96
CA TYR A 92 -6.50 -15.66 -5.27
C TYR A 92 -6.07 -17.13 -5.31
N THR A 93 -6.90 -17.95 -5.95
CA THR A 93 -6.55 -19.30 -6.41
C THR A 93 -6.27 -19.33 -7.91
N GLN A 94 -6.92 -18.44 -8.65
CA GLN A 94 -6.71 -18.25 -10.08
C GLN A 94 -7.04 -16.81 -10.48
N VAL A 95 -6.16 -16.20 -11.26
CA VAL A 95 -6.39 -14.91 -11.91
C VAL A 95 -6.39 -15.11 -13.42
N ARG A 96 -7.36 -14.50 -14.11
CA ARG A 96 -7.41 -14.42 -15.57
C ARG A 96 -7.64 -12.98 -16.00
N VAL A 97 -7.17 -12.65 -17.19
CA VAL A 97 -7.41 -11.33 -17.79
C VAL A 97 -7.98 -11.49 -19.19
N ARG A 98 -8.74 -10.50 -19.64
CA ARG A 98 -9.30 -10.45 -20.99
C ARG A 98 -9.18 -9.05 -21.56
N LYS A 99 -8.65 -8.96 -22.79
CA LYS A 99 -8.56 -7.71 -23.55
C LYS A 99 -9.93 -7.27 -24.04
N ARG A 100 -10.10 -5.97 -24.27
CA ARG A 100 -11.28 -5.45 -24.95
C ARG A 100 -11.42 -6.08 -26.34
N GLY A 101 -12.64 -6.52 -26.67
CA GLY A 101 -12.95 -7.13 -27.98
C GLY A 101 -12.42 -8.55 -28.18
N ASP A 102 -11.74 -9.13 -27.19
CA ASP A 102 -11.30 -10.52 -27.20
C ASP A 102 -12.27 -11.37 -26.36
N SER A 103 -12.63 -12.56 -26.82
CA SER A 103 -13.43 -13.52 -26.06
C SER A 103 -12.54 -14.42 -25.18
N GLN A 104 -11.25 -14.55 -25.50
CA GLN A 104 -10.31 -15.41 -24.80
C GLN A 104 -9.89 -14.81 -23.46
N LYS A 105 -10.00 -15.61 -22.39
CA LYS A 105 -9.42 -15.31 -21.08
C LYS A 105 -8.03 -15.94 -21.00
N TYR A 106 -7.04 -15.16 -20.63
CA TYR A 106 -5.65 -15.60 -20.46
C TYR A 106 -5.36 -15.75 -18.97
N ILE A 107 -4.59 -16.78 -18.59
CA ILE A 107 -4.16 -16.96 -17.20
C ILE A 107 -3.12 -15.89 -16.87
N ALA A 108 -3.32 -15.19 -15.76
CA ALA A 108 -2.37 -14.21 -15.25
C ALA A 108 -1.68 -14.75 -13.98
N LYS A 109 -0.43 -14.38 -13.79
CA LYS A 109 0.34 -14.60 -12.57
C LYS A 109 0.42 -13.29 -11.79
N VAL A 110 0.28 -13.36 -10.47
CA VAL A 110 0.51 -12.21 -9.58
C VAL A 110 1.99 -12.15 -9.25
N LEU A 111 2.62 -11.02 -9.54
CA LEU A 111 4.04 -10.75 -9.30
C LEU A 111 4.26 -10.11 -7.93
N ALA A 112 3.39 -9.18 -7.53
CA ALA A 112 3.47 -8.48 -6.24
C ALA A 112 2.09 -7.99 -5.80
N ILE A 113 1.91 -7.84 -4.48
CA ILE A 113 0.71 -7.27 -3.85
C ILE A 113 1.17 -6.32 -2.74
N GLY A 114 0.76 -5.06 -2.83
CA GLY A 114 0.87 -4.07 -1.77
C GLY A 114 -0.52 -3.75 -1.22
N ARG A 115 -0.88 -4.37 -0.09
CA ARG A 115 -2.20 -4.23 0.53
C ARG A 115 -2.42 -2.84 1.13
N ASP A 116 -1.39 -2.28 1.74
CA ASP A 116 -1.38 -0.95 2.35
C ASP A 116 -1.61 0.18 1.34
N CYS A 117 -1.16 0.01 0.10
CA CYS A 117 -1.43 0.95 -1.00
C CYS A 117 -2.46 0.44 -2.02
N ASP A 118 -3.16 -0.66 -1.72
CA ASP A 118 -4.13 -1.35 -2.57
C ASP A 118 -3.72 -1.52 -4.05
N MET A 119 -2.50 -2.01 -4.30
CA MET A 119 -2.00 -2.29 -5.66
C MET A 119 -1.51 -3.72 -5.82
N ALA A 120 -1.71 -4.27 -7.03
CA ALA A 120 -1.14 -5.53 -7.44
C ALA A 120 -0.54 -5.45 -8.84
N LEU A 121 0.56 -6.16 -9.03
CA LEU A 121 1.26 -6.29 -10.29
C LEU A 121 1.05 -7.69 -10.84
N LEU A 122 0.58 -7.81 -12.07
CA LEU A 122 0.34 -9.09 -12.74
C LEU A 122 1.15 -9.20 -14.02
N THR A 123 1.28 -10.42 -14.53
CA THR A 123 1.76 -10.68 -15.90
C THR A 123 1.02 -11.85 -16.53
N VAL A 124 1.14 -11.99 -17.85
CA VAL A 124 0.58 -13.10 -18.64
C VAL A 124 1.70 -13.74 -19.43
N GLU A 125 1.87 -15.05 -19.28
CA GLU A 125 2.95 -15.78 -19.96
C GLU A 125 2.68 -16.00 -21.45
N ASP A 126 1.41 -16.16 -21.85
CA ASP A 126 1.03 -16.40 -23.25
C ASP A 126 1.41 -15.18 -24.13
N PRO A 127 2.38 -15.30 -25.06
CA PRO A 127 2.81 -14.18 -25.90
C PRO A 127 1.71 -13.62 -26.80
N LYS A 128 0.66 -14.41 -27.10
CA LYS A 128 -0.49 -13.95 -27.89
C LYS A 128 -1.26 -12.82 -27.21
N PHE A 129 -1.26 -12.80 -25.88
CA PHE A 129 -1.87 -11.72 -25.10
C PHE A 129 -1.21 -10.38 -25.43
N TRP A 130 0.12 -10.34 -25.50
CA TRP A 130 0.93 -9.12 -25.69
C TRP A 130 1.09 -8.69 -27.16
N LYS A 131 0.67 -9.53 -28.12
CA LYS A 131 0.81 -9.21 -29.55
C LYS A 131 0.06 -7.92 -29.91
N LYS A 132 0.80 -6.89 -30.33
CA LYS A 132 0.29 -5.54 -30.68
C LYS A 132 -0.49 -4.86 -29.54
N ALA A 133 -0.21 -5.21 -28.29
CA ALA A 133 -0.88 -4.62 -27.15
C ALA A 133 -0.22 -3.26 -26.80
N PRO A 134 -0.97 -2.14 -26.81
CA PRO A 134 -0.45 -0.88 -26.31
C PRO A 134 -0.40 -0.92 -24.78
N PHE A 135 0.35 0.01 -24.19
CA PHE A 135 0.44 0.18 -22.74
C PHE A 135 0.17 1.64 -22.36
N VAL A 136 -0.19 1.86 -21.10
CA VAL A 136 -0.29 3.18 -20.50
C VAL A 136 1.10 3.70 -20.19
N ASP A 137 1.40 4.91 -20.64
CA ASP A 137 2.63 5.61 -20.27
C ASP A 137 2.53 6.23 -18.88
N LEU A 138 3.15 5.56 -17.91
CA LEU A 138 3.25 6.02 -16.53
C LEU A 138 4.25 7.16 -16.34
N TYR A 139 5.21 7.33 -17.26
CA TYR A 139 6.40 8.18 -17.10
C TYR A 139 6.46 9.34 -18.10
N GLY A 140 5.36 9.66 -18.77
CA GLY A 140 5.27 10.79 -19.70
C GLY A 140 5.79 12.10 -19.10
N ARG A 141 6.00 13.13 -19.94
CA ARG A 141 6.69 14.40 -19.59
C ARG A 141 6.33 14.91 -18.19
N VAL A 142 7.27 14.79 -17.24
CA VAL A 142 7.27 15.28 -15.84
C VAL A 142 5.86 15.55 -15.30
N LYS A 143 5.17 14.49 -14.86
CA LYS A 143 3.80 14.62 -14.38
C LYS A 143 3.76 15.08 -12.93
N LYS A 144 3.19 16.27 -12.75
CA LYS A 144 2.78 16.80 -11.44
C LYS A 144 1.48 16.11 -11.05
N LEU A 145 1.24 15.96 -9.76
CA LEU A 145 -0.10 15.60 -9.25
C LEU A 145 -1.17 16.51 -9.89
N PRO A 146 -2.38 16.00 -10.17
CA PRO A 146 -3.43 16.81 -10.80
C PRO A 146 -3.82 17.99 -9.91
N LYS A 147 -4.37 19.06 -10.47
CA LYS A 147 -4.81 20.23 -9.69
C LYS A 147 -6.25 20.07 -9.24
N LEU A 148 -6.64 20.84 -8.21
CA LEU A 148 -8.07 20.99 -7.89
C LEU A 148 -8.82 21.49 -9.13
N GLU A 149 -10.07 21.03 -9.27
CA GLU A 149 -10.98 21.29 -10.40
C GLU A 149 -10.55 20.68 -11.76
N GLU A 150 -9.39 20.02 -11.82
CA GLU A 150 -8.94 19.37 -13.04
C GLU A 150 -9.83 18.18 -13.40
N ARG A 151 -10.22 18.10 -14.67
CA ARG A 151 -11.07 17.02 -15.19
C ARG A 151 -10.30 15.72 -15.29
N VAL A 152 -10.96 14.65 -14.85
CA VAL A 152 -10.42 13.29 -14.87
C VAL A 152 -11.45 12.29 -15.36
N SER A 153 -10.97 11.25 -16.04
CA SER A 153 -11.78 10.17 -16.59
C SER A 153 -11.24 8.81 -16.18
N VAL A 154 -12.07 8.04 -15.50
CA VAL A 154 -11.81 6.66 -15.08
C VAL A 154 -12.30 5.73 -16.16
N VAL A 155 -11.43 4.81 -16.59
CA VAL A 155 -11.73 3.84 -17.64
C VAL A 155 -11.70 2.43 -17.05
N GLY A 156 -12.79 1.68 -17.17
CA GLY A 156 -12.84 0.34 -16.59
C GLY A 156 -14.06 -0.51 -16.97
N TYR A 157 -14.27 -1.58 -16.24
CA TYR A 157 -15.34 -2.56 -16.44
C TYR A 157 -16.23 -2.67 -15.21
N PRO A 158 -17.45 -2.09 -15.21
CA PRO A 158 -18.32 -2.15 -14.05
C PRO A 158 -18.78 -3.58 -13.78
N VAL A 159 -19.07 -3.90 -12.51
CA VAL A 159 -19.63 -5.21 -12.13
C VAL A 159 -20.90 -5.49 -12.93
N GLY A 160 -21.03 -6.73 -13.41
CA GLY A 160 -22.18 -7.18 -14.21
C GLY A 160 -22.16 -6.79 -15.68
N GLY A 161 -21.25 -5.91 -16.11
CA GLY A 161 -21.08 -5.51 -17.51
C GLY A 161 -19.90 -6.21 -18.20
N GLU A 162 -20.05 -6.55 -19.49
CA GLU A 162 -18.96 -7.11 -20.30
C GLU A 162 -18.19 -6.05 -21.11
N ASN A 163 -18.79 -4.87 -21.24
CA ASN A 163 -18.26 -3.75 -22.01
C ASN A 163 -17.53 -2.75 -21.10
N LEU A 164 -16.59 -2.05 -21.71
CA LEU A 164 -15.84 -0.97 -21.08
C LEU A 164 -16.78 0.23 -20.81
N SER A 165 -16.57 0.89 -19.69
CA SER A 165 -17.29 2.06 -19.22
C SER A 165 -16.30 3.18 -18.89
N ILE A 166 -16.78 4.41 -18.97
CA ILE A 166 -16.02 5.61 -18.64
C ILE A 166 -16.85 6.38 -17.61
N ALA A 167 -16.22 6.78 -16.51
CA ALA A 167 -16.78 7.68 -15.52
C ALA A 167 -15.89 8.92 -15.46
N ALA A 168 -16.47 10.10 -15.68
CA ALA A 168 -15.74 11.37 -15.65
C ALA A 168 -16.18 12.22 -14.45
N GLY A 169 -15.28 13.08 -14.00
CA GLY A 169 -15.48 14.02 -12.91
C GLY A 169 -14.32 15.01 -12.82
N VAL A 170 -14.18 15.65 -11.67
CA VAL A 170 -13.10 16.59 -11.37
C VAL A 170 -12.40 16.22 -10.07
N VAL A 171 -11.16 16.66 -9.92
CA VAL A 171 -10.42 16.58 -8.67
C VAL A 171 -11.01 17.56 -7.65
N SER A 172 -11.46 17.02 -6.52
CA SER A 172 -12.12 17.78 -5.46
C SER A 172 -11.22 18.02 -4.25
N ARG A 173 -10.29 17.10 -3.95
CA ARG A 173 -9.34 17.21 -2.83
C ARG A 173 -8.09 16.38 -3.10
N ILE A 174 -6.96 16.79 -2.53
CA ILE A 174 -5.72 16.03 -2.50
C ILE A 174 -5.21 16.08 -1.08
N ASP A 175 -5.13 14.92 -0.43
CA ASP A 175 -4.79 14.86 0.99
C ASP A 175 -4.28 13.46 1.37
N MET A 176 -3.75 13.34 2.58
CA MET A 176 -3.45 12.04 3.19
C MET A 176 -4.76 11.37 3.61
N GLN A 177 -4.93 10.09 3.27
CA GLN A 177 -6.15 9.32 3.54
C GLN A 177 -5.78 7.91 3.99
N GLN A 178 -6.57 7.35 4.90
CA GLN A 178 -6.36 5.98 5.39
C GLN A 178 -6.90 4.95 4.39
N TYR A 179 -6.02 4.21 3.72
CA TYR A 179 -6.47 3.19 2.77
C TYR A 179 -7.20 2.05 3.51
N ALA A 180 -8.24 1.46 2.91
CA ALA A 180 -9.15 0.48 3.52
C ALA A 180 -8.49 -0.73 4.21
N MET A 181 -7.29 -1.10 3.75
CA MET A 181 -6.47 -2.20 4.26
C MET A 181 -5.08 -1.71 4.70
N GLY A 182 -4.93 -0.40 4.85
CA GLY A 182 -3.71 0.31 5.17
C GLY A 182 -3.65 0.69 6.64
N VAL A 183 -2.50 0.41 7.23
CA VAL A 183 -2.09 0.95 8.54
C VAL A 183 -1.75 2.43 8.43
N TYR A 184 -1.49 2.89 7.22
CA TYR A 184 -0.95 4.21 6.93
C TYR A 184 -2.00 5.10 6.28
N GLU A 185 -1.88 6.38 6.58
CA GLU A 185 -2.40 7.41 5.70
C GLU A 185 -1.41 7.59 4.55
N LEU A 186 -1.91 7.48 3.32
CA LEU A 186 -1.15 7.72 2.10
C LEU A 186 -1.82 8.83 1.30
N LEU A 187 -1.04 9.48 0.44
CA LEU A 187 -1.58 10.49 -0.46
C LEU A 187 -2.67 9.89 -1.36
N ALA A 188 -3.86 10.49 -1.35
CA ALA A 188 -4.96 10.14 -2.23
C ALA A 188 -5.49 11.39 -2.93
N VAL A 189 -6.08 11.19 -4.11
CA VAL A 189 -6.80 12.23 -4.85
C VAL A 189 -8.28 11.90 -4.83
N GLN A 190 -9.07 12.77 -4.23
CA GLN A 190 -10.52 12.66 -4.17
C GLN A 190 -11.14 13.27 -5.43
N VAL A 191 -12.15 12.61 -5.97
CA VAL A 191 -12.88 13.01 -7.17
C VAL A 191 -14.39 12.87 -6.98
N ASP A 192 -15.17 13.62 -7.76
CA ASP A 192 -16.63 13.44 -7.81
C ASP A 192 -17.08 12.45 -8.90
N ALA A 193 -16.12 11.85 -9.62
CA ALA A 193 -16.39 10.80 -10.59
C ALA A 193 -16.92 9.53 -9.89
N PRO A 194 -18.00 8.89 -10.37
CA PRO A 194 -18.55 7.70 -9.74
C PRO A 194 -17.59 6.50 -9.89
N ILE A 195 -16.92 6.12 -8.80
CA ILE A 195 -16.08 4.92 -8.72
C ILE A 195 -16.90 3.79 -8.09
N ASN A 196 -17.24 2.79 -8.90
CA ASN A 196 -18.07 1.65 -8.52
C ASN A 196 -17.32 0.32 -8.60
N PRO A 197 -17.81 -0.73 -7.90
CA PRO A 197 -17.27 -2.07 -8.02
C PRO A 197 -17.09 -2.46 -9.49
N GLY A 198 -15.90 -2.95 -9.81
CA GLY A 198 -15.51 -3.33 -11.16
C GLY A 198 -14.60 -2.31 -11.85
N ASN A 199 -14.89 -1.01 -11.75
CA ASN A 199 -14.05 0.04 -12.34
C ASN A 199 -12.76 0.27 -11.53
N SER A 200 -12.76 -0.09 -10.24
CA SER A 200 -11.56 -0.14 -9.39
C SER A 200 -10.45 -0.96 -10.05
N GLY A 201 -9.24 -0.41 -10.01
CA GLY A 201 -8.04 -0.99 -10.62
C GLY A 201 -7.83 -0.50 -12.06
N GLY A 202 -8.79 0.25 -12.60
CA GLY A 202 -8.68 0.92 -13.90
C GLY A 202 -7.82 2.18 -13.85
N PRO A 203 -7.22 2.56 -14.98
CA PRO A 203 -6.42 3.78 -15.08
C PRO A 203 -7.34 5.00 -15.11
N VAL A 204 -6.83 6.10 -14.57
CA VAL A 204 -7.46 7.41 -14.61
C VAL A 204 -6.61 8.35 -15.45
N PHE A 205 -7.26 9.11 -16.33
CA PHE A 205 -6.63 10.04 -17.25
C PHE A 205 -7.13 11.46 -17.06
N ASP A 206 -6.27 12.46 -17.24
CA ASP A 206 -6.67 13.86 -17.38
C ASP A 206 -7.22 14.16 -18.80
N SER A 207 -7.62 15.41 -19.04
CA SER A 207 -8.07 15.89 -20.36
C SER A 207 -6.98 15.84 -21.45
N GLN A 208 -5.71 15.71 -21.08
CA GLN A 208 -4.58 15.55 -22.01
C GLN A 208 -4.22 14.08 -22.24
N LYS A 209 -5.10 13.15 -21.83
CA LYS A 209 -4.93 11.70 -21.97
C LYS A 209 -3.71 11.19 -21.18
N GLN A 210 -3.26 11.94 -20.17
CA GLN A 210 -2.15 11.56 -19.32
C GLN A 210 -2.66 10.76 -18.12
N PHE A 211 -1.99 9.66 -17.83
CA PHE A 211 -2.24 8.88 -16.62
C PHE A 211 -2.00 9.73 -15.36
N VAL A 212 -2.99 9.78 -14.47
CA VAL A 212 -2.95 10.52 -13.18
C VAL A 212 -3.08 9.59 -11.96
N GLY A 213 -3.42 8.33 -12.16
CA GLY A 213 -3.49 7.35 -11.08
C GLY A 213 -4.43 6.17 -11.36
N ILE A 214 -4.70 5.38 -10.32
CA ILE A 214 -5.54 4.19 -10.38
C ILE A 214 -6.83 4.42 -9.59
N ALA A 215 -7.97 4.10 -10.18
CA ALA A 215 -9.26 4.21 -9.51
C ALA A 215 -9.34 3.30 -8.28
N PHE A 216 -9.78 3.86 -7.15
CA PHE A 216 -9.80 3.21 -5.85
C PHE A 216 -11.13 3.40 -5.14
N GLN A 217 -11.65 2.30 -4.61
CA GLN A 217 -12.96 2.24 -3.95
C GLN A 217 -12.88 1.75 -2.50
N GLY A 218 -11.67 1.49 -1.98
CA GLY A 218 -11.53 1.02 -0.60
C GLY A 218 -11.93 2.08 0.43
N LEU A 219 -11.80 3.36 0.10
CA LEU A 219 -12.13 4.50 0.96
C LEU A 219 -13.63 4.86 0.98
N ARG A 220 -14.52 3.87 1.07
CA ARG A 220 -15.96 4.15 1.17
C ARG A 220 -16.37 4.28 2.63
N ASP A 221 -16.75 5.49 3.00
CA ASP A 221 -17.74 5.67 4.06
C ASP A 221 -19.12 5.36 3.44
N ALA A 222 -19.86 4.41 4.03
CA ALA A 222 -21.16 3.98 3.51
C ALA A 222 -22.19 5.12 3.49
N GLU A 223 -21.94 6.21 4.22
CA GLU A 223 -22.82 7.36 4.34
C GLU A 223 -22.56 8.47 3.30
N VAL A 224 -21.47 8.38 2.52
CA VAL A 224 -21.07 9.44 1.57
C VAL A 224 -21.21 8.98 0.12
N GLU A 225 -22.27 9.41 -0.54
CA GLU A 225 -22.46 9.24 -1.98
C GLU A 225 -21.67 10.28 -2.80
N GLY A 226 -21.28 9.92 -4.03
CA GLY A 226 -20.66 10.86 -4.97
C GLY A 226 -19.19 11.19 -4.70
N VAL A 227 -18.51 10.41 -3.86
CA VAL A 227 -17.07 10.56 -3.61
C VAL A 227 -16.33 9.33 -4.12
N GLY A 228 -15.34 9.56 -4.97
CA GLY A 228 -14.38 8.58 -5.46
C GLY A 228 -12.96 8.93 -5.07
N TYR A 229 -12.06 7.95 -5.08
CA TYR A 229 -10.65 8.15 -4.79
C TYR A 229 -9.77 7.58 -5.89
N ILE A 230 -8.58 8.15 -6.03
CA ILE A 230 -7.54 7.75 -6.97
C ILE A 230 -6.25 7.56 -6.19
N ILE A 231 -5.57 6.45 -6.43
CA ILE A 231 -4.19 6.20 -6.02
C ILE A 231 -3.28 6.99 -6.97
N PRO A 232 -2.65 8.07 -6.52
CA PRO A 232 -1.98 8.98 -7.44
C PRO A 232 -0.63 8.45 -7.89
N VAL A 233 -0.15 8.97 -9.02
CA VAL A 233 1.13 8.58 -9.65
C VAL A 233 2.31 8.45 -8.66
N PRO A 234 2.55 9.34 -7.68
CA PRO A 234 3.65 9.18 -6.74
C PRO A 234 3.59 7.89 -5.92
N VAL A 235 2.39 7.48 -5.49
CA VAL A 235 2.19 6.21 -4.76
C VAL A 235 2.39 5.02 -5.70
N VAL A 236 1.90 5.10 -6.93
CA VAL A 236 2.12 4.08 -7.97
C VAL A 236 3.61 3.88 -8.26
N HIS A 237 4.37 4.98 -8.42
CA HIS A 237 5.80 4.91 -8.65
C HIS A 237 6.58 4.39 -7.44
N HIS A 238 6.18 4.75 -6.22
CA HIS A 238 6.79 4.19 -5.01
C HIS A 238 6.68 2.66 -5.01
N PHE A 239 5.47 2.13 -5.21
CA PHE A 239 5.24 0.68 -5.28
C PHE A 239 6.07 -0.02 -6.37
N LEU A 240 6.11 0.53 -7.59
CA LEU A 240 6.87 -0.05 -8.69
C LEU A 240 8.38 -0.03 -8.43
N ARG A 241 8.92 1.10 -7.95
CA ARG A 241 10.36 1.27 -7.65
C ARG A 241 10.80 0.41 -6.47
N ASP A 242 9.94 0.24 -5.47
CA ASP A 242 10.21 -0.63 -4.32
C ASP A 242 10.42 -2.08 -4.79
N ILE A 243 9.49 -2.59 -5.61
CA ILE A 243 9.60 -3.93 -6.19
C ILE A 243 10.83 -4.06 -7.09
N GLU A 244 11.11 -3.06 -7.92
CA GLU A 244 12.28 -3.07 -8.81
C GLU A 244 13.60 -3.12 -8.03
N LYS A 245 13.71 -2.32 -6.96
CA LYS A 245 14.90 -2.25 -6.10
C LYS A 245 15.11 -3.53 -5.28
N ASN A 246 14.03 -4.09 -4.73
CA ASN A 246 14.09 -5.14 -3.72
C ASN A 246 13.71 -6.54 -4.23
N GLY A 247 13.19 -6.65 -5.45
CA GLY A 247 12.62 -7.87 -6.02
C GLY A 247 11.28 -8.30 -5.41
N HIS A 248 10.80 -7.57 -4.40
CA HIS A 248 9.52 -7.76 -3.72
C HIS A 248 9.09 -6.43 -3.09
N TYR A 249 7.81 -6.34 -2.73
CA TYR A 249 7.26 -5.16 -2.06
C TYR A 249 7.62 -5.16 -0.57
N THR A 250 8.17 -4.06 -0.08
CA THR A 250 8.61 -3.83 1.31
C THR A 250 7.68 -2.89 2.09
N GLY A 251 6.87 -2.09 1.40
CA GLY A 251 5.85 -1.24 2.03
C GLY A 251 6.28 0.20 2.29
N PHE A 252 5.39 0.92 2.98
CA PHE A 252 5.64 2.31 3.39
C PHE A 252 6.30 2.40 4.76
N CYS A 253 7.09 3.46 4.96
CA CYS A 253 7.83 3.70 6.18
C CYS A 253 6.98 4.44 7.23
N ASP A 254 7.35 4.25 8.50
CA ASP A 254 6.90 5.06 9.62
C ASP A 254 8.10 5.38 10.53
N ILE A 255 8.09 6.56 11.15
CA ILE A 255 9.12 6.98 12.11
C ILE A 255 8.77 6.57 13.56
N GLY A 256 7.51 6.18 13.82
CA GLY A 256 7.03 5.61 15.07
C GLY A 256 7.14 6.54 16.26
N ILE A 257 6.57 7.74 16.10
CA ILE A 257 6.36 8.72 17.18
C ILE A 257 4.89 9.12 17.22
N SER A 258 4.39 9.46 18.41
CA SER A 258 3.11 10.16 18.56
C SER A 258 3.37 11.61 18.92
N ILE A 259 2.60 12.51 18.31
CA ILE A 259 2.82 13.95 18.42
C ILE A 259 1.58 14.69 18.92
N GLN A 260 1.80 15.89 19.45
CA GLN A 260 0.76 16.82 19.86
C GLN A 260 0.96 18.16 19.13
N PRO A 261 -0.07 18.68 18.44
CA PRO A 261 -0.08 20.02 17.87
C PRO A 261 0.21 21.11 18.92
N LEU A 262 0.93 22.16 18.51
CA LEU A 262 1.37 23.27 19.36
C LEU A 262 0.65 24.59 19.09
N GLU A 263 -0.61 24.56 18.68
CA GLU A 263 -1.37 25.78 18.38
C GLU A 263 -1.60 26.68 19.61
N ASN A 264 -1.57 26.10 20.82
CA ASN A 264 -1.76 26.84 22.07
C ASN A 264 -0.54 27.73 22.40
N PRO A 265 -0.68 29.07 22.42
CA PRO A 265 0.47 29.97 22.63
C PRO A 265 1.13 29.80 24.01
N THR A 266 0.36 29.47 25.05
CA THR A 266 0.89 29.22 26.40
C THR A 266 1.79 27.99 26.43
N LEU A 267 1.42 26.92 25.73
CA LEU A 267 2.25 25.72 25.60
C LEU A 267 3.56 26.04 24.84
N LYS A 268 3.48 26.79 23.73
CA LYS A 268 4.68 27.24 23.00
C LYS A 268 5.61 28.09 23.88
N GLN A 269 5.04 29.00 24.67
CA GLN A 269 5.81 29.83 25.59
C GLN A 269 6.47 28.99 26.70
N PHE A 270 5.74 28.01 27.25
CA PHE A 270 6.26 27.07 28.26
C PHE A 270 7.46 26.26 27.72
N LEU A 271 7.37 25.81 26.46
CA LEU A 271 8.45 25.11 25.75
C LEU A 271 9.56 26.06 25.27
N LYS A 272 9.40 27.38 25.46
CA LYS A 272 10.30 28.46 24.99
C LYS A 272 10.60 28.37 23.49
N MET A 273 9.56 28.14 22.71
CA MET A 273 9.63 28.04 21.24
C MET A 273 10.09 29.34 20.57
N GLY A 274 9.86 30.52 21.17
CA GLY A 274 10.03 31.78 20.45
C GLY A 274 9.12 31.80 19.21
N ASP A 275 9.65 32.25 18.07
CA ASP A 275 8.89 32.32 16.80
C ASP A 275 8.88 31.01 16.01
N ARG A 276 9.51 29.96 16.52
CA ARG A 276 9.56 28.64 15.85
C ARG A 276 8.19 27.97 15.84
N THR A 277 8.01 27.04 14.91
CA THR A 277 6.85 26.16 14.81
C THR A 277 7.27 24.70 14.91
N GLY A 278 6.33 23.84 15.26
CA GLY A 278 6.56 22.40 15.28
C GLY A 278 5.52 21.65 16.11
N VAL A 279 5.79 20.37 16.34
CA VAL A 279 4.88 19.50 17.11
C VAL A 279 5.62 18.83 18.27
N LEU A 280 4.95 18.67 19.41
CA LEU A 280 5.54 18.07 20.60
C LEU A 280 5.53 16.54 20.49
N VAL A 281 6.65 15.90 20.72
CA VAL A 281 6.76 14.43 20.77
C VAL A 281 6.25 13.93 22.11
N CYS A 282 5.13 13.20 22.08
CA CYS A 282 4.47 12.63 23.26
C CYS A 282 4.90 11.19 23.53
N LYS A 283 5.29 10.46 22.47
CA LYS A 283 5.63 9.03 22.55
C LYS A 283 6.66 8.66 21.48
N VAL A 284 7.52 7.70 21.78
CA VAL A 284 8.44 7.07 20.84
C VAL A 284 8.27 5.56 20.98
N ALA A 285 7.91 4.89 19.88
CA ALA A 285 7.63 3.45 19.91
C ALA A 285 8.95 2.65 20.10
N PRO A 286 8.95 1.55 20.90
CA PRO A 286 10.20 0.88 21.31
C PRO A 286 11.05 0.29 20.18
N LEU A 287 10.45 -0.02 19.04
CA LEU A 287 11.11 -0.63 17.88
C LEU A 287 11.07 0.27 16.64
N SER A 288 10.83 1.57 16.81
CA SER A 288 10.78 2.51 15.69
C SER A 288 12.16 3.08 15.33
N PRO A 289 12.32 3.64 14.12
CA PRO A 289 13.52 4.38 13.72
C PRO A 289 13.92 5.51 14.69
N CYS A 290 12.94 6.17 15.31
CA CYS A 290 13.17 7.24 16.26
C CYS A 290 13.70 6.77 17.63
N GLN A 291 13.56 5.48 17.95
CA GLN A 291 14.03 4.94 19.21
C GLN A 291 15.53 5.21 19.40
N GLY A 292 15.88 5.74 20.57
CA GLY A 292 17.26 6.10 20.92
C GLY A 292 17.79 7.41 20.30
N HIS A 293 17.05 8.02 19.37
CA HIS A 293 17.44 9.26 18.70
C HIS A 293 16.57 10.44 19.18
N VAL A 294 15.24 10.28 19.09
CA VAL A 294 14.23 11.24 19.53
C VAL A 294 13.80 10.90 20.97
N LYS A 295 13.42 11.90 21.77
CA LYS A 295 12.96 11.75 23.15
C LYS A 295 11.55 12.33 23.31
N VAL A 296 10.78 11.75 24.21
CA VAL A 296 9.51 12.36 24.68
C VAL A 296 9.82 13.74 25.26
N GLY A 297 9.06 14.74 24.85
CA GLY A 297 9.26 16.15 25.21
C GLY A 297 10.09 16.96 24.22
N ASP A 298 10.69 16.33 23.20
CA ASP A 298 11.25 17.06 22.05
C ASP A 298 10.15 17.76 21.27
N VAL A 299 10.47 18.88 20.61
CA VAL A 299 9.61 19.46 19.58
C VAL A 299 10.21 19.17 18.22
N LEU A 300 9.48 18.46 17.36
CA LEU A 300 9.88 18.24 15.97
C LEU A 300 9.64 19.52 15.16
N LEU A 301 10.72 20.13 14.67
CA LEU A 301 10.73 21.40 13.95
C LEU A 301 10.74 21.20 12.43
N ALA A 302 11.44 20.17 11.93
CA ALA A 302 11.53 19.89 10.50
C ALA A 302 11.77 18.40 10.21
N ILE A 303 11.31 17.96 9.05
CA ILE A 303 11.56 16.63 8.47
C ILE A 303 12.16 16.86 7.08
N ASP A 304 13.39 16.38 6.82
CA ASP A 304 14.10 16.53 5.55
C ASP A 304 14.13 17.98 5.02
N GLY A 305 14.25 18.94 5.95
CA GLY A 305 14.27 20.37 5.64
C GLY A 305 12.89 21.02 5.46
N PHE A 306 11.80 20.24 5.39
CA PHE A 306 10.44 20.75 5.43
C PHE A 306 10.09 21.17 6.85
N SER A 307 9.80 22.46 7.04
CA SER A 307 9.42 23.01 8.35
C SER A 307 8.02 22.54 8.74
N VAL A 308 7.92 21.94 9.92
CA VAL A 308 6.66 21.46 10.49
C VAL A 308 5.97 22.62 11.21
N ALA A 309 4.68 22.83 10.91
CA ALA A 309 3.87 23.84 11.59
C ALA A 309 3.25 23.31 12.89
N ASP A 310 2.66 24.22 13.65
CA ASP A 310 2.03 23.91 14.94
C ASP A 310 0.82 22.98 14.80
N ASP A 311 0.22 22.89 13.61
CA ASP A 311 -0.90 22.03 13.24
C ASP A 311 -0.48 20.71 12.57
N GLN A 312 0.79 20.30 12.73
CA GLN A 312 1.37 19.08 12.13
C GLN A 312 1.57 19.12 10.61
N THR A 313 1.26 20.21 9.91
CA THR A 313 1.41 20.26 8.45
C THR A 313 2.78 20.75 8.00
N VAL A 314 3.14 20.45 6.75
CA VAL A 314 4.25 21.05 5.99
C VAL A 314 3.71 21.78 4.75
N GLU A 315 4.51 22.67 4.14
CA GLU A 315 4.15 23.26 2.85
C GLU A 315 4.13 22.16 1.78
N PHE A 316 3.04 22.06 1.03
CA PHE A 316 2.87 21.03 0.02
C PHE A 316 3.63 21.42 -1.25
N PRO A 317 4.62 20.63 -1.71
CA PRO A 317 5.50 21.08 -2.78
C PRO A 317 4.75 21.22 -4.12
N SER A 318 4.83 22.41 -4.73
CA SER A 318 4.05 22.74 -5.94
C SER A 318 4.48 21.99 -7.20
N ASP A 319 5.72 21.52 -7.24
CA ASP A 319 6.33 20.78 -8.34
C ASP A 319 6.60 19.31 -7.97
N TRP A 320 5.82 18.77 -7.03
CA TRP A 320 6.00 17.41 -6.56
C TRP A 320 5.83 16.38 -7.70
N SER A 321 6.96 15.80 -8.13
CA SER A 321 7.05 14.75 -9.15
C SER A 321 7.33 13.36 -8.56
N GLY A 322 7.34 13.24 -7.22
CA GLY A 322 7.74 12.00 -6.52
C GLY A 322 9.25 11.70 -6.55
N ALA A 323 10.07 12.51 -7.21
CA ALA A 323 11.51 12.30 -7.36
C ALA A 323 12.39 13.19 -6.44
N THR A 324 11.83 14.19 -5.77
CA THR A 324 12.61 15.33 -5.27
C THR A 324 13.31 15.12 -3.91
N ILE A 325 13.08 14.03 -3.17
CA ILE A 325 13.71 13.85 -1.83
C ILE A 325 14.95 12.91 -1.85
N SER A 326 15.53 12.59 -3.01
CA SER A 326 16.90 12.07 -3.04
C SER A 326 17.96 13.18 -3.17
N ALA A 327 17.58 14.40 -3.54
CA ALA A 327 18.54 15.46 -3.90
C ALA A 327 19.11 16.26 -2.70
N SER A 328 19.35 15.62 -1.55
CA SER A 328 20.09 16.28 -0.45
C SER A 328 21.61 16.09 -0.54
N ASN A 329 22.09 15.44 -1.61
CA ASN A 329 23.49 15.28 -1.94
C ASN A 329 23.77 15.93 -3.31
N PRO A 330 24.73 16.86 -3.46
CA PRO A 330 25.04 17.48 -4.75
C PRO A 330 25.58 16.50 -5.83
N ALA A 331 25.82 15.24 -5.48
CA ALA A 331 26.08 14.16 -6.44
C ALA A 331 24.79 13.61 -7.12
N ASP A 332 23.63 13.75 -6.48
CA ASP A 332 22.37 13.16 -6.95
C ASP A 332 21.62 14.05 -7.96
N SER A 333 21.96 15.34 -8.07
CA SER A 333 21.40 16.21 -9.12
C SER A 333 21.87 15.82 -10.52
N ALA A 334 23.08 15.25 -10.64
CA ALA A 334 23.55 14.64 -11.88
C ALA A 334 22.82 13.31 -12.16
N ALA A 335 22.52 12.54 -11.11
CA ALA A 335 21.81 11.26 -11.20
C ALA A 335 20.32 11.40 -11.57
N VAL A 336 19.65 12.52 -11.28
CA VAL A 336 18.24 12.73 -11.69
C VAL A 336 18.13 13.03 -13.19
N GLN A 337 19.12 13.72 -13.75
CA GLN A 337 19.24 13.94 -15.20
C GLN A 337 19.72 12.66 -15.91
N GLU A 338 20.71 11.96 -15.35
CA GLU A 338 21.13 10.64 -15.83
C GLU A 338 20.02 9.59 -15.70
N SER A 339 19.18 9.57 -14.65
CA SER A 339 18.12 8.56 -14.49
C SER A 339 17.00 8.70 -15.51
N GLY A 340 16.70 9.93 -15.96
CA GLY A 340 15.74 10.17 -17.03
C GLY A 340 16.24 9.67 -18.40
N ASP A 341 17.56 9.68 -18.61
CA ASP A 341 18.20 9.22 -19.84
C ASP A 341 18.58 7.72 -19.77
N VAL A 342 18.95 7.21 -18.60
CA VAL A 342 19.23 5.79 -18.31
C VAL A 342 17.95 4.95 -18.34
N LEU A 343 16.78 5.49 -17.94
CA LEU A 343 15.48 4.81 -18.10
C LEU A 343 15.00 4.76 -19.55
N ARG A 344 15.54 5.59 -20.44
CA ARG A 344 15.33 5.49 -21.90
C ARG A 344 16.25 4.46 -22.56
N GLU A 345 17.46 4.24 -22.02
CA GLU A 345 18.41 3.24 -22.52
C GLU A 345 18.25 1.83 -21.88
N LEU A 346 17.68 1.70 -20.68
CA LEU A 346 17.48 0.41 -19.97
C LEU A 346 16.21 -0.36 -20.39
N GLY A 347 15.84 -0.32 -21.68
CA GLY A 347 14.93 -1.29 -22.29
C GLY A 347 15.48 -2.74 -22.34
N SER A 348 16.50 -3.05 -21.52
CA SER A 348 17.16 -4.36 -21.47
C SER A 348 17.27 -4.87 -20.02
N ILE A 349 16.98 -6.16 -19.90
CA ILE A 349 16.72 -6.93 -18.69
C ILE A 349 17.94 -6.93 -17.74
N PRO A 350 17.76 -6.85 -16.41
CA PRO A 350 18.82 -7.21 -15.47
C PRO A 350 19.19 -8.69 -15.64
N ALA A 351 20.46 -8.96 -15.97
CA ALA A 351 21.00 -10.29 -16.33
C ALA A 351 20.85 -11.41 -15.27
N LYS A 352 20.18 -11.19 -14.15
CA LYS A 352 19.95 -12.19 -13.09
C LYS A 352 18.65 -12.99 -13.23
N MET A 353 17.85 -12.75 -14.27
CA MET A 353 16.58 -13.48 -14.51
C MET A 353 16.45 -14.11 -15.90
N GLN A 354 17.56 -14.48 -16.55
CA GLN A 354 17.52 -15.28 -17.76
C GLN A 354 18.44 -16.49 -17.63
N SER A 355 17.85 -17.68 -17.50
CA SER A 355 18.52 -18.93 -17.88
C SER A 355 17.56 -19.78 -18.69
N SER A 356 18.10 -20.28 -19.82
CA SER A 356 17.49 -21.05 -20.89
C SER A 356 16.56 -20.25 -21.80
N TRP A 357 17.07 -19.88 -22.98
CA TRP A 357 16.62 -20.36 -24.30
C TRP A 357 17.44 -19.64 -25.38
N GLU A 358 18.49 -20.30 -25.86
CA GLU A 358 19.16 -19.94 -27.12
C GLU A 358 18.59 -20.85 -28.21
N ASP A 359 18.13 -20.24 -29.32
CA ASP A 359 18.67 -20.48 -30.66
C ASP A 359 17.77 -19.89 -31.76
N LEU A 360 18.42 -19.29 -32.76
CA LEU A 360 18.02 -18.97 -34.15
C LEU A 360 17.85 -17.47 -34.54
N PRO A 361 18.22 -17.10 -35.79
CA PRO A 361 19.34 -16.18 -36.02
C PRO A 361 18.98 -14.83 -36.65
N ASP A 362 19.99 -13.95 -36.64
CA ASP A 362 20.08 -12.63 -37.26
C ASP A 362 19.91 -12.64 -38.79
N GLU A 363 19.14 -11.68 -39.31
CA GLU A 363 19.41 -11.04 -40.59
C GLU A 363 19.24 -9.52 -40.45
N ALA A 364 20.30 -8.81 -40.83
CA ALA A 364 20.41 -7.37 -40.91
C ALA A 364 19.75 -6.83 -42.19
N ASP A 365 19.22 -5.61 -42.12
CA ASP A 365 19.17 -4.72 -43.27
C ASP A 365 19.33 -3.26 -42.81
N ASP A 366 20.13 -2.56 -43.58
CA ASP A 366 20.88 -1.36 -43.26
C ASP A 366 20.34 -0.21 -44.11
N GLY A 367 19.89 0.85 -43.43
CA GLY A 367 19.39 2.06 -44.06
C GLY A 367 19.79 3.29 -43.28
N GLN A 368 21.00 3.79 -43.55
CA GLN A 368 21.46 5.12 -43.15
C GLN A 368 20.75 6.18 -43.98
N ASP A 369 20.22 7.22 -43.32
CA ASP A 369 20.15 8.55 -43.93
C ASP A 369 20.38 9.61 -42.84
N ALA A 370 21.46 10.35 -43.02
CA ALA A 370 21.85 11.49 -42.21
C ALA A 370 21.12 12.74 -42.70
N MET A 371 20.60 13.56 -41.79
CA MET A 371 20.21 14.94 -42.09
C MET A 371 20.93 15.92 -41.16
N GLU A 372 21.51 16.93 -41.80
CA GLU A 372 22.29 18.03 -41.26
C GLU A 372 21.52 18.86 -40.23
N VAL A 373 22.22 19.21 -39.14
CA VAL A 373 21.82 20.22 -38.17
C VAL A 373 22.23 21.59 -38.72
N VAL A 374 21.26 22.45 -38.98
CA VAL A 374 21.48 23.87 -39.28
C VAL A 374 21.29 24.67 -38.00
N GLU A 375 22.38 25.19 -37.45
CA GLU A 375 22.36 26.20 -36.40
C GLU A 375 21.84 27.53 -36.99
N VAL A 376 20.82 28.13 -36.37
CA VAL A 376 20.39 29.49 -36.66
C VAL A 376 20.63 30.34 -35.42
N GLY A 377 21.51 31.33 -35.60
CA GLY A 377 22.01 32.21 -34.56
C GLY A 377 20.97 33.19 -34.00
N GLU A 378 21.22 33.54 -32.75
CA GLU A 378 20.52 34.56 -31.97
C GLU A 378 20.61 35.94 -32.63
N GLN A 379 19.48 36.64 -32.72
CA GLN A 379 19.46 38.10 -32.83
C GLN A 379 18.53 38.69 -31.77
N SER A 380 19.14 39.52 -30.94
CA SER A 380 18.55 40.36 -29.90
C SER A 380 17.65 41.45 -30.51
N GLY A 381 16.35 41.38 -30.25
CA GLY A 381 15.40 42.47 -30.42
C GLY A 381 14.86 42.88 -29.06
N GLN A 382 15.12 44.13 -28.65
CA GLN A 382 14.49 44.77 -27.50
C GLN A 382 13.06 45.16 -27.88
N GLU A 383 12.06 44.58 -27.21
CA GLU A 383 10.72 45.16 -27.11
C GLU A 383 10.41 45.37 -25.62
N GLU A 384 10.16 46.62 -25.26
CA GLU A 384 9.60 47.02 -23.97
C GLU A 384 8.15 46.51 -23.90
N GLY A 385 7.86 45.66 -22.91
CA GLY A 385 6.54 45.09 -22.67
C GLY A 385 6.25 45.04 -21.17
N ASP A 386 5.01 45.42 -20.84
CA ASP A 386 4.37 45.45 -19.53
C ASP A 386 4.67 44.25 -18.62
N ASP A 387 4.51 44.46 -17.31
CA ASP A 387 4.63 43.51 -16.19
C ASP A 387 3.89 42.17 -16.42
N ASP A 388 4.48 41.26 -17.20
CA ASP A 388 4.15 39.84 -17.22
C ASP A 388 4.90 39.14 -16.08
N VAL A 389 4.23 39.04 -14.92
CA VAL A 389 4.64 38.15 -13.85
C VAL A 389 4.54 36.72 -14.39
N PRO A 390 5.64 35.95 -14.49
CA PRO A 390 5.55 34.58 -14.96
C PRO A 390 4.73 33.78 -13.95
N MET A 391 3.64 33.16 -14.43
CA MET A 391 2.82 32.18 -13.71
C MET A 391 3.70 31.04 -13.19
N ARG A 392 4.33 31.25 -12.03
CA ARG A 392 4.99 30.22 -11.21
C ARG A 392 3.91 29.25 -10.69
N GLY A 393 4.26 27.96 -10.64
CA GLY A 393 3.39 26.80 -10.41
C GLY A 393 2.20 26.99 -9.45
N VAL A 394 1.03 26.54 -9.91
CA VAL A 394 -0.33 26.76 -9.36
C VAL A 394 -0.63 25.95 -8.07
N ARG A 395 0.31 25.80 -7.15
CA ARG A 395 0.07 25.22 -5.80
C ARG A 395 0.75 26.03 -4.70
N THR A 396 0.91 27.33 -4.92
CA THR A 396 1.45 28.19 -3.88
C THR A 396 0.48 28.23 -2.69
N ARG A 397 0.95 27.85 -1.50
CA ARG A 397 0.24 27.89 -0.18
C ARG A 397 -0.63 26.68 0.21
N GLU A 398 -0.61 25.58 -0.53
CA GLU A 398 -1.21 24.34 -0.02
C GLU A 398 -0.34 23.77 1.13
N ARG A 399 -0.99 23.11 2.09
CA ARG A 399 -0.34 22.43 3.21
C ARG A 399 -0.85 21.00 3.29
N ILE A 400 0.01 20.09 3.69
CA ILE A 400 -0.31 18.65 3.82
C ILE A 400 0.29 18.13 5.14
N ASP A 401 -0.28 17.06 5.69
CA ASP A 401 0.27 16.40 6.87
C ASP A 401 1.77 16.08 6.72
N ALA A 402 2.58 16.33 7.75
CA ALA A 402 4.03 16.14 7.72
C ALA A 402 4.46 14.69 7.41
N ASN A 403 3.63 13.69 7.73
CA ASN A 403 3.87 12.29 7.40
C ASN A 403 3.89 12.05 5.89
N PHE A 404 3.33 12.95 5.09
CA PHE A 404 3.54 12.96 3.64
C PHE A 404 5.02 12.82 3.29
N VAL A 405 5.92 13.59 3.92
CA VAL A 405 7.37 13.55 3.64
C VAL A 405 7.97 12.16 3.91
N VAL A 406 7.54 11.51 4.99
CA VAL A 406 8.01 10.17 5.40
C VAL A 406 7.55 9.10 4.41
N THR A 407 6.29 9.14 3.98
CA THR A 407 5.70 8.14 3.08
C THR A 407 6.28 8.16 1.66
N GLN A 408 7.07 9.18 1.30
CA GLN A 408 7.77 9.22 0.01
C GLN A 408 9.12 8.48 0.04
N LYS A 409 9.55 8.01 1.21
CA LYS A 409 10.81 7.30 1.41
C LYS A 409 10.63 5.78 1.32
N PHE A 410 11.73 5.09 1.11
CA PHE A 410 11.81 3.63 1.08
C PHE A 410 12.42 3.08 2.37
N VAL A 411 12.10 1.83 2.68
CA VAL A 411 12.76 1.09 3.77
C VAL A 411 14.27 1.11 3.53
N GLY A 412 15.03 1.47 4.56
CA GLY A 412 16.48 1.64 4.51
C GLY A 412 16.97 3.03 4.12
N ASP A 413 16.09 3.95 3.71
CA ASP A 413 16.49 5.35 3.47
C ASP A 413 16.78 6.07 4.80
N ASN A 414 17.70 7.04 4.76
CA ASN A 414 17.93 7.96 5.88
C ASN A 414 16.96 9.15 5.82
N LEU A 415 16.51 9.59 6.98
CA LEU A 415 15.63 10.74 7.17
C LEU A 415 16.25 11.69 8.19
N LYS A 416 16.36 12.97 7.84
CA LYS A 416 16.88 14.02 8.70
C LYS A 416 15.74 14.65 9.48
N LEU A 417 15.88 14.74 10.79
CA LEU A 417 14.93 15.39 11.68
C LEU A 417 15.62 16.56 12.37
N LYS A 418 14.94 17.71 12.45
CA LYS A 418 15.37 18.80 13.32
C LYS A 418 14.47 18.84 14.55
N VAL A 419 15.05 18.74 15.74
CA VAL A 419 14.29 18.77 17.00
C VAL A 419 14.78 19.86 17.94
N LEU A 420 13.86 20.46 18.69
CA LEU A 420 14.15 21.29 19.85
C LEU A 420 14.10 20.42 21.11
N ARG A 421 15.23 20.29 21.80
CA ARG A 421 15.35 19.46 23.00
C ARG A 421 15.72 20.31 24.22
N LYS A 422 15.05 20.06 25.34
CA LYS A 422 15.41 20.62 26.65
C LYS A 422 16.20 19.58 27.45
N GLU A 423 17.47 19.87 27.73
CA GLU A 423 18.36 18.97 28.48
C GLU A 423 19.23 19.79 29.44
N GLY A 424 19.29 19.40 30.71
CA GLY A 424 20.06 20.13 31.72
C GLY A 424 19.59 21.57 31.99
N GLY A 425 18.35 21.93 31.62
CA GLY A 425 17.81 23.29 31.74
C GLY A 425 18.10 24.20 30.54
N GLU A 426 18.96 23.76 29.62
CA GLU A 426 19.24 24.42 28.34
C GLU A 426 18.31 23.88 27.25
N ILE A 427 18.09 24.71 26.23
CA ILE A 427 17.32 24.33 25.04
C ILE A 427 18.27 24.36 23.85
N LYS A 428 18.30 23.26 23.10
CA LYS A 428 19.19 23.08 21.96
C LYS A 428 18.39 22.60 20.76
N GLU A 429 18.73 23.11 19.59
CA GLU A 429 18.32 22.51 18.34
C GLU A 429 19.32 21.42 17.98
N LEU A 430 18.80 20.25 17.61
CA LEU A 430 19.57 19.08 17.23
C LEU A 430 19.13 18.64 15.84
N ASP A 431 20.10 18.49 14.95
CA ASP A 431 19.92 17.76 13.70
C ASP A 431 20.19 16.28 13.97
N LEU A 432 19.19 15.45 13.73
CA LEU A 432 19.22 14.01 13.91
C LEU A 432 19.09 13.35 12.55
N GLU A 433 19.66 12.17 12.41
CA GLU A 433 19.46 11.31 11.24
C GLU A 433 19.02 9.94 11.75
N ILE A 434 17.95 9.41 11.17
CA ILE A 434 17.41 8.08 11.47
C ILE A 434 17.35 7.27 10.17
N THR A 435 17.48 5.95 10.29
CA THR A 435 17.29 5.03 9.15
C THR A 435 15.90 4.43 9.24
N LEU A 436 15.11 4.59 8.19
CA LEU A 436 13.73 4.11 8.14
C LEU A 436 13.67 2.60 8.02
N THR A 437 12.70 2.01 8.71
CA THR A 437 12.45 0.56 8.72
C THR A 437 10.99 0.27 8.43
N GLU A 438 10.67 -0.99 8.17
CA GLU A 438 9.28 -1.45 8.24
C GLU A 438 8.70 -1.20 9.65
N PRO A 439 7.41 -0.82 9.79
CA PRO A 439 6.83 -0.58 11.10
C PRO A 439 6.68 -1.86 11.91
N ALA A 440 7.04 -1.77 13.18
CA ALA A 440 6.95 -2.87 14.13
C ALA A 440 5.55 -2.92 14.78
N MET A 441 4.56 -3.46 14.07
CA MET A 441 3.21 -3.62 14.60
C MET A 441 3.10 -4.76 15.61
N LEU A 442 2.36 -4.51 16.70
CA LEU A 442 2.01 -5.56 17.68
C LEU A 442 0.95 -6.50 17.12
N VAL A 443 -0.12 -5.93 16.55
CA VAL A 443 -1.17 -6.65 15.82
C VAL A 443 -0.91 -6.48 14.33
N PRO A 444 -0.36 -7.49 13.64
CA PRO A 444 0.02 -7.36 12.25
C PRO A 444 -1.21 -7.35 11.32
N VAL A 445 -1.14 -6.54 10.27
CA VAL A 445 -2.01 -6.67 9.09
C VAL A 445 -1.43 -7.77 8.21
N GLU A 446 -2.20 -8.83 7.95
CA GLU A 446 -1.73 -9.96 7.17
C GLU A 446 -1.49 -9.60 5.70
N GLY A 447 -0.52 -10.26 5.05
CA GLY A 447 -0.26 -10.15 3.61
C GLY A 447 1.13 -9.61 3.18
N LYS A 448 2.04 -9.32 4.11
CA LYS A 448 3.33 -8.66 3.80
C LYS A 448 4.46 -9.53 3.20
N ARG A 449 4.20 -10.69 2.60
CA ARG A 449 5.28 -11.45 1.93
C ARG A 449 4.80 -12.19 0.68
N VAL A 450 4.96 -11.55 -0.48
CA VAL A 450 5.17 -12.28 -1.74
C VAL A 450 6.67 -12.36 -1.92
N LYS A 451 7.30 -13.44 -1.46
CA LYS A 451 8.60 -13.84 -1.98
C LYS A 451 8.34 -14.79 -3.16
N ASP A 452 8.92 -14.47 -4.30
CA ASP A 452 9.14 -15.41 -5.41
C ASP A 452 7.92 -15.83 -6.26
N GLY A 453 6.93 -14.94 -6.48
CA GLY A 453 5.96 -15.09 -7.59
C GLY A 453 5.10 -16.36 -7.57
N HIS A 454 5.14 -17.14 -6.49
CA HIS A 454 4.47 -18.42 -6.34
C HIS A 454 4.04 -18.62 -4.88
N LYS A 455 2.74 -18.49 -4.63
CA LYS A 455 1.96 -19.24 -3.62
C LYS A 455 2.16 -19.02 -2.11
N ASP A 456 2.81 -17.98 -1.62
CA ASP A 456 2.80 -17.74 -0.17
C ASP A 456 1.63 -16.86 0.28
N LEU A 457 0.42 -17.38 0.08
CA LEU A 457 -0.70 -16.96 0.92
C LEU A 457 -0.35 -17.42 2.34
N LYS A 458 0.09 -16.50 3.21
CA LYS A 458 0.28 -16.84 4.61
C LYS A 458 -1.06 -17.28 5.18
N LEU A 459 -1.19 -18.56 5.46
CA LEU A 459 -2.36 -19.12 6.14
C LEU A 459 -2.28 -18.76 7.64
N PRO A 460 -3.42 -18.70 8.34
CA PRO A 460 -3.43 -18.43 9.77
C PRO A 460 -2.59 -19.48 10.51
N THR A 461 -1.76 -19.03 11.44
CA THR A 461 -0.99 -19.91 12.33
C THR A 461 -1.90 -20.36 13.48
N TRP A 462 -1.85 -21.63 13.88
CA TRP A 462 -2.67 -22.13 14.99
C TRP A 462 -2.10 -23.40 15.64
N TYR A 463 -2.46 -23.64 16.89
CA TYR A 463 -2.10 -24.83 17.66
C TYR A 463 -3.27 -25.30 18.55
N ILE A 464 -3.47 -26.60 18.68
CA ILE A 464 -4.51 -27.19 19.53
C ILE A 464 -3.89 -28.08 20.60
N VAL A 465 -4.32 -27.91 21.86
CA VAL A 465 -3.94 -28.78 22.98
C VAL A 465 -5.11 -28.98 23.93
N GLY A 466 -5.52 -30.24 24.17
CA GLY A 466 -6.66 -30.56 25.04
C GLY A 466 -7.97 -29.88 24.60
N GLY A 467 -8.11 -29.58 23.30
CA GLY A 467 -9.22 -28.81 22.74
C GLY A 467 -9.12 -27.29 22.82
N LEU A 468 -8.10 -26.74 23.48
CA LEU A 468 -7.82 -25.31 23.47
C LEU A 468 -7.23 -24.91 22.12
N VAL A 469 -7.89 -24.00 21.40
CA VAL A 469 -7.42 -23.49 20.10
C VAL A 469 -6.65 -22.18 20.30
N LEU A 470 -5.34 -22.23 20.11
CA LEU A 470 -4.45 -21.08 20.25
C LEU A 470 -4.09 -20.48 18.90
N VAL A 471 -4.22 -19.16 18.77
CA VAL A 471 -3.96 -18.39 17.54
C VAL A 471 -3.23 -17.08 17.86
N PRO A 472 -2.42 -16.51 16.95
CA PRO A 472 -1.93 -15.14 17.08
C PRO A 472 -3.07 -14.14 16.85
N PHE A 473 -3.07 -13.04 17.59
CA PHE A 473 -4.00 -11.94 17.37
C PHE A 473 -3.54 -11.08 16.18
N THR A 474 -4.32 -11.06 15.11
CA THR A 474 -4.04 -10.30 13.87
C THR A 474 -5.24 -9.44 13.49
N GLU A 475 -5.04 -8.44 12.63
CA GLU A 475 -6.17 -7.63 12.11
C GLU A 475 -7.19 -8.52 11.39
N ALA A 476 -6.73 -9.49 10.61
CA ALA A 476 -7.62 -10.39 9.89
C ALA A 476 -8.46 -11.28 10.83
N TYR A 477 -7.91 -11.67 11.99
CA TYR A 477 -8.67 -12.34 13.05
C TYR A 477 -9.75 -11.42 13.64
N VAL A 478 -9.43 -10.15 13.90
CA VAL A 478 -10.39 -9.17 14.41
C VAL A 478 -11.54 -8.99 13.42
N THR A 479 -11.22 -8.81 12.15
CA THR A 479 -12.21 -8.61 11.08
C THR A 479 -13.12 -9.82 10.94
N GLU A 480 -12.59 -11.04 11.07
CA GLU A 480 -13.38 -12.27 11.05
C GLU A 480 -14.30 -12.41 12.27
N GLU A 481 -13.76 -12.29 13.48
CA GLU A 481 -14.49 -12.56 14.71
C GLU A 481 -15.50 -11.46 15.07
N PHE A 482 -15.13 -10.22 14.80
CA PHE A 482 -15.84 -9.04 15.30
C PHE A 482 -16.48 -8.22 14.17
N GLY A 483 -16.32 -8.63 12.90
CA GLY A 483 -16.95 -7.96 11.76
C GLY A 483 -16.28 -6.65 11.34
N GLY A 484 -15.03 -6.43 11.75
CA GLY A 484 -14.20 -5.30 11.33
C GLY A 484 -14.55 -3.95 11.97
N SER A 485 -15.57 -3.88 12.83
CA SER A 485 -15.82 -2.69 13.65
C SER A 485 -15.14 -2.82 15.01
N SER A 486 -14.66 -1.69 15.54
CA SER A 486 -14.08 -1.61 16.88
C SER A 486 -15.07 -1.97 17.99
N ASP A 487 -16.36 -1.90 17.71
CA ASP A 487 -17.41 -1.83 18.74
C ASP A 487 -17.81 -3.20 19.31
N SER A 488 -17.38 -4.28 18.66
CA SER A 488 -17.74 -5.67 18.99
C SER A 488 -16.58 -6.46 19.62
N ALA A 489 -15.34 -5.97 19.50
CA ALA A 489 -14.17 -6.61 20.09
C ALA A 489 -14.06 -6.34 21.61
N PRO A 490 -13.54 -7.27 22.42
CA PRO A 490 -13.23 -7.02 23.83
C PRO A 490 -12.31 -5.80 23.98
N VAL A 491 -12.63 -4.88 24.91
CA VAL A 491 -11.94 -3.59 25.09
C VAL A 491 -10.42 -3.76 25.26
N GLU A 492 -9.99 -4.80 25.96
CA GLU A 492 -8.57 -5.12 26.16
C GLU A 492 -7.86 -5.43 24.83
N LEU A 493 -8.49 -6.25 23.98
CA LEU A 493 -7.98 -6.58 22.65
C LEU A 493 -8.05 -5.38 21.71
N LEU A 494 -9.12 -4.58 21.78
CA LEU A 494 -9.26 -3.36 21.00
C LEU A 494 -8.15 -2.35 21.33
N ASN A 495 -7.82 -2.17 22.60
CA ASN A 495 -6.73 -1.28 23.02
C ASN A 495 -5.37 -1.79 22.50
N GLN A 496 -5.15 -3.11 22.53
CA GLN A 496 -3.95 -3.71 21.96
C GLN A 496 -3.87 -3.57 20.43
N TRP A 497 -4.98 -3.66 19.72
CA TRP A 497 -5.04 -3.50 18.26
C TRP A 497 -4.83 -2.04 17.82
N THR A 498 -5.50 -1.10 18.49
CA THR A 498 -5.50 0.32 18.08
C THR A 498 -4.30 1.10 18.61
N SER A 499 -3.77 0.74 19.78
CA SER A 499 -2.76 1.54 20.50
C SER A 499 -1.58 0.71 21.03
N GLY A 500 -1.60 -0.61 20.85
CA GLY A 500 -0.58 -1.52 21.38
C GLY A 500 0.75 -1.42 20.64
N GLU A 501 1.84 -1.45 21.39
CA GLU A 501 3.19 -1.37 20.83
C GLU A 501 3.94 -2.68 20.94
N LYS A 502 4.69 -2.98 19.89
CA LYS A 502 5.64 -4.09 19.88
C LYS A 502 6.87 -3.69 20.69
N LYS A 503 7.14 -4.44 21.76
CA LYS A 503 8.23 -4.20 22.71
C LYS A 503 9.53 -4.88 22.30
N TYR A 504 9.46 -6.03 21.63
CA TYR A 504 10.63 -6.77 21.15
C TYR A 504 10.33 -7.50 19.82
N GLY A 505 11.40 -7.80 19.08
CA GLY A 505 11.30 -8.50 17.79
C GLY A 505 10.59 -9.85 17.92
N GLY A 506 9.63 -10.10 17.02
CA GLY A 506 8.85 -11.35 17.02
C GLY A 506 7.81 -11.49 18.14
N GLN A 507 7.51 -10.42 18.88
CA GLN A 507 6.38 -10.43 19.82
C GLN A 507 5.05 -10.64 19.07
N GLU A 508 4.19 -11.50 19.64
CA GLU A 508 2.79 -11.68 19.24
C GLU A 508 1.91 -11.78 20.49
N ILE A 509 0.67 -11.35 20.37
CA ILE A 509 -0.38 -11.67 21.36
C ILE A 509 -0.95 -13.03 20.97
N VAL A 510 -0.92 -14.00 21.89
CA VAL A 510 -1.50 -15.32 21.67
C VAL A 510 -2.86 -15.37 22.35
N LEU A 511 -3.90 -15.72 21.60
CA LEU A 511 -5.26 -15.87 22.12
C LEU A 511 -5.61 -17.35 22.25
N LEU A 512 -6.38 -17.68 23.28
CA LEU A 512 -7.33 -18.78 23.21
C LEU A 512 -8.53 -18.28 22.43
N SER A 513 -8.65 -18.73 21.18
CA SER A 513 -9.78 -18.40 20.30
C SER A 513 -11.06 -19.04 20.84
N GLN A 514 -11.02 -20.35 21.07
CA GLN A 514 -12.16 -21.15 21.50
C GLN A 514 -11.72 -22.46 22.16
N VAL A 515 -12.66 -23.16 22.78
CA VAL A 515 -12.46 -24.50 23.34
C VAL A 515 -13.33 -25.52 22.59
N LEU A 516 -12.70 -26.48 21.93
CA LEU A 516 -13.37 -27.62 21.33
C LEU A 516 -13.76 -28.61 22.44
N ALA A 517 -15.06 -28.74 22.69
CA ALA A 517 -15.59 -29.50 23.81
C ALA A 517 -15.12 -30.97 23.82
N HIS A 518 -14.66 -31.43 24.99
CA HIS A 518 -14.22 -32.80 25.27
C HIS A 518 -14.25 -33.05 26.78
N ASP A 519 -14.35 -34.32 27.20
CA ASP A 519 -14.44 -34.68 28.62
C ASP A 519 -13.23 -34.18 29.45
N SER A 520 -12.06 -34.06 28.83
CA SER A 520 -10.84 -33.55 29.47
C SER A 520 -10.81 -32.03 29.71
N ASN A 521 -11.72 -31.27 29.10
CA ASN A 521 -11.78 -29.80 29.23
C ASN A 521 -13.12 -29.28 29.78
N VAL A 522 -13.89 -30.16 30.42
CA VAL A 522 -15.16 -29.82 31.09
C VAL A 522 -14.96 -28.64 32.05
N GLY A 523 -15.81 -27.62 31.89
CA GLY A 523 -15.77 -26.41 32.70
C GLY A 523 -14.87 -25.31 32.15
N TYR A 524 -14.23 -25.50 30.99
CA TYR A 524 -13.46 -24.45 30.30
C TYR A 524 -14.15 -23.91 29.03
N ASP A 525 -15.30 -24.45 28.65
CA ASP A 525 -16.04 -24.15 27.41
C ASP A 525 -16.53 -22.69 27.30
N PHE A 526 -16.60 -21.96 28.42
CA PHE A 526 -16.99 -20.55 28.43
C PHE A 526 -15.85 -19.58 28.07
N VAL A 527 -14.61 -20.06 27.97
CA VAL A 527 -13.43 -19.23 27.76
C VAL A 527 -13.13 -19.10 26.26
N GLN A 528 -13.16 -17.87 25.74
CA GLN A 528 -12.88 -17.57 24.34
C GLN A 528 -12.31 -16.16 24.20
N ASN A 529 -11.61 -15.92 23.10
CA ASN A 529 -11.01 -14.62 22.75
C ASN A 529 -10.23 -13.95 23.89
N ILE A 530 -9.41 -14.73 24.61
CA ILE A 530 -8.63 -14.25 25.75
C ILE A 530 -7.14 -14.51 25.59
N GLN A 531 -6.32 -13.53 25.97
CA GLN A 531 -4.87 -13.62 25.84
C GLN A 531 -4.27 -14.66 26.79
N LEU A 532 -3.45 -15.57 26.24
CA LEU A 532 -2.55 -16.43 26.99
C LEU A 532 -1.33 -15.61 27.44
N ALA A 533 -1.19 -15.42 28.75
CA ALA A 533 -0.09 -14.65 29.33
C ALA A 533 1.10 -15.54 29.70
N LYS A 534 0.85 -16.71 30.30
CA LYS A 534 1.93 -17.59 30.81
C LYS A 534 1.63 -19.07 30.60
N VAL A 535 2.71 -19.85 30.46
CA VAL A 535 2.70 -21.31 30.53
C VAL A 535 3.62 -21.72 31.67
N ASN A 536 3.11 -22.44 32.67
CA ASN A 536 3.84 -22.85 33.88
C ASN A 536 4.65 -21.70 34.52
N GLY A 537 4.03 -20.51 34.60
CA GLY A 537 4.64 -19.30 35.17
C GLY A 537 5.62 -18.54 34.26
N VAL A 538 5.96 -19.07 33.08
CA VAL A 538 6.83 -18.42 32.09
C VAL A 538 6.01 -17.55 31.14
N GLU A 539 6.41 -16.30 30.92
CA GLU A 539 5.71 -15.39 30.01
C GLU A 539 5.77 -15.84 28.54
N VAL A 540 4.60 -15.84 27.91
CA VAL A 540 4.47 -16.15 26.49
C VAL A 540 4.94 -14.96 25.65
N ARG A 541 5.75 -15.26 24.62
CA ARG A 541 6.33 -14.23 23.76
C ARG A 541 5.64 -14.13 22.40
N ASN A 542 5.25 -15.28 21.88
CA ASN A 542 4.56 -15.50 20.61
C ASN A 542 4.03 -16.94 20.58
N LEU A 543 3.27 -17.30 19.54
CA LEU A 543 2.64 -18.62 19.49
C LEU A 543 3.67 -19.76 19.44
N LYS A 544 4.75 -19.59 18.68
CA LYS A 544 5.85 -20.59 18.63
C LYS A 544 6.45 -20.84 20.02
N HIS A 545 6.69 -19.79 20.81
CA HIS A 545 7.17 -19.92 22.18
C HIS A 545 6.16 -20.63 23.09
N ALA A 546 4.86 -20.33 22.96
CA ALA A 546 3.82 -21.01 23.72
C ALA A 546 3.81 -22.52 23.42
N VAL A 547 3.89 -22.91 22.14
CA VAL A 547 3.96 -24.32 21.72
C VAL A 547 5.17 -25.02 22.35
N GLN A 548 6.34 -24.39 22.33
CA GLN A 548 7.54 -24.95 22.97
C GLN A 548 7.33 -25.21 24.46
N LEU A 549 6.84 -24.22 25.20
CA LEU A 549 6.61 -24.33 26.64
C LEU A 549 5.59 -25.43 26.96
N ILE A 550 4.52 -25.51 26.17
CA ILE A 550 3.47 -26.54 26.32
C ILE A 550 4.05 -27.92 26.04
N GLU A 551 4.72 -28.13 24.90
CA GLU A 551 5.26 -29.46 24.54
C GLU A 551 6.37 -29.92 25.48
N MET A 552 7.18 -28.99 26.00
CA MET A 552 8.15 -29.27 27.07
C MET A 552 7.45 -29.69 28.37
N ALA A 553 6.44 -28.94 28.83
CA ALA A 553 5.67 -29.27 30.02
C ALA A 553 4.98 -30.64 29.90
N ILE A 554 4.42 -30.94 28.74
CA ILE A 554 3.80 -32.25 28.47
C ILE A 554 4.87 -33.36 28.56
N LYS A 555 6.03 -33.18 27.94
CA LYS A 555 7.12 -34.17 27.97
C LYS A 555 7.64 -34.39 29.38
N ASP A 556 7.85 -33.33 30.15
CA ASP A 556 8.35 -33.39 31.53
C ASP A 556 7.33 -34.08 32.45
N GLY A 557 6.05 -33.70 32.34
CA GLY A 557 4.98 -34.27 33.15
C GLY A 557 4.66 -35.74 32.86
N ARG A 558 5.02 -36.26 31.67
CA ARG A 558 4.98 -37.71 31.41
C ARG A 558 6.03 -38.50 32.18
N ILE A 559 7.19 -37.89 32.46
CA ILE A 559 8.36 -38.55 33.04
C ILE A 559 8.41 -38.33 34.57
N ALA A 560 7.74 -37.29 35.06
CA ALA A 560 7.55 -36.98 36.47
C ALA A 560 6.61 -37.99 37.15
N ALA A 561 7.14 -39.15 37.56
CA ALA A 561 6.37 -40.19 38.24
C ALA A 561 5.94 -39.81 39.68
N GLU A 562 6.64 -38.87 40.33
CA GLU A 562 6.48 -38.52 41.76
C GLU A 562 6.50 -37.01 42.05
N ASP A 563 6.59 -36.15 41.02
CA ASP A 563 6.65 -34.69 41.16
C ASP A 563 5.33 -34.07 40.68
N ASP A 564 4.39 -33.90 41.62
CA ASP A 564 3.01 -33.45 41.35
C ASP A 564 2.98 -32.02 40.76
N ASP A 565 4.03 -31.20 41.01
CA ASP A 565 4.16 -29.86 40.42
C ASP A 565 4.46 -29.90 38.92
N LYS A 566 5.03 -31.00 38.41
CA LYS A 566 5.36 -31.18 36.98
C LYS A 566 4.29 -31.95 36.21
N ARG A 567 3.29 -32.51 36.90
CA ARG A 567 2.21 -33.29 36.28
C ARG A 567 1.30 -32.46 35.37
N TYR A 568 1.30 -31.15 35.53
CA TYR A 568 0.30 -30.28 34.94
C TYR A 568 0.88 -29.30 33.92
N VAL A 569 0.09 -29.04 32.88
CA VAL A 569 0.27 -27.89 32.00
C VAL A 569 -0.68 -26.80 32.49
N ARG A 570 -0.13 -25.80 33.17
CA ARG A 570 -0.85 -24.62 33.64
C ARG A 570 -0.75 -23.50 32.62
N LEU A 571 -1.89 -22.98 32.20
CA LEU A 571 -2.03 -21.87 31.27
C LEU A 571 -2.71 -20.72 32.01
N ASP A 572 -1.97 -19.63 32.23
CA ASP A 572 -2.50 -18.41 32.84
C ASP A 572 -2.90 -17.43 31.73
N PHE A 573 -4.17 -17.07 31.71
CA PHE A 573 -4.76 -16.12 30.75
C PHE A 573 -4.98 -14.75 31.40
N ALA A 574 -5.38 -13.77 30.58
CA ALA A 574 -5.87 -12.49 31.08
C ALA A 574 -7.07 -12.68 32.03
N ASN A 575 -7.45 -11.63 32.75
CA ASN A 575 -8.57 -11.65 33.70
C ASN A 575 -8.47 -12.72 34.79
N SER A 576 -7.24 -13.14 35.11
CA SER A 576 -6.92 -14.15 36.13
C SER A 576 -7.55 -15.53 35.86
N ILE A 577 -7.92 -15.81 34.61
CA ILE A 577 -8.40 -17.13 34.20
C ILE A 577 -7.21 -18.09 34.13
N VAL A 578 -7.38 -19.29 34.69
CA VAL A 578 -6.36 -20.34 34.69
C VAL A 578 -6.97 -21.63 34.18
N ILE A 579 -6.31 -22.25 33.20
CA ILE A 579 -6.66 -23.58 32.70
C ILE A 579 -5.53 -24.53 33.03
N VAL A 580 -5.87 -25.71 33.53
CA VAL A 580 -4.90 -26.76 33.88
C VAL A 580 -5.26 -28.05 33.15
N LEU A 581 -4.27 -28.64 32.48
CA LEU A 581 -4.38 -29.92 31.75
C LEU A 581 -3.44 -30.96 32.37
N ASP A 582 -3.84 -32.24 32.42
CA ASP A 582 -2.98 -33.33 32.88
C ASP A 582 -2.00 -33.71 31.75
N ALA A 583 -0.71 -33.45 31.97
CA ALA A 583 0.35 -33.66 30.98
C ALA A 583 0.44 -35.12 30.49
N ARG A 584 -0.09 -36.08 31.27
CA ARG A 584 0.00 -37.51 30.96
C ARG A 584 -1.07 -37.95 29.96
N THR A 585 -2.22 -37.29 29.92
CA THR A 585 -3.36 -37.67 29.04
C THR A 585 -3.57 -36.71 27.89
N VAL A 586 -3.15 -35.45 28.03
CA VAL A 586 -3.54 -34.35 27.12
C VAL A 586 -3.21 -34.61 25.65
N GLU A 587 -2.14 -35.34 25.31
CA GLU A 587 -1.87 -35.70 23.92
C GLU A 587 -2.88 -36.67 23.33
N ASN A 588 -3.33 -37.66 24.11
CA ASN A 588 -4.36 -38.60 23.68
C ASN A 588 -5.69 -37.86 23.57
N ASP A 589 -6.02 -37.06 24.57
CA ASP A 589 -7.23 -36.22 24.59
C ASP A 589 -7.25 -35.27 23.37
N THR A 590 -6.09 -34.70 23.01
CA THR A 590 -5.96 -33.87 21.80
C THR A 590 -6.29 -34.67 20.54
N LYS A 591 -5.79 -35.91 20.39
CA LYS A 591 -6.10 -36.75 19.21
C LYS A 591 -7.60 -37.08 19.10
N GLU A 592 -8.24 -37.34 20.24
CA GLU A 592 -9.68 -37.59 20.31
C GLU A 592 -10.47 -36.35 19.90
N VAL A 593 -10.11 -35.18 20.42
CA VAL A 593 -10.68 -33.89 20.01
C VAL A 593 -10.56 -33.68 18.49
N LEU A 594 -9.36 -33.82 17.92
CA LEU A 594 -9.16 -33.57 16.49
C LEU A 594 -10.03 -34.49 15.63
N THR A 595 -10.21 -35.74 16.05
CA THR A 595 -11.07 -36.71 15.35
C THR A 595 -12.54 -36.32 15.46
N GLN A 596 -13.01 -35.96 16.67
CA GLN A 596 -14.40 -35.58 16.92
C GLN A 596 -14.82 -34.31 16.17
N HIS A 597 -13.92 -33.34 16.06
CA HIS A 597 -14.18 -32.02 15.46
C HIS A 597 -13.68 -31.90 14.01
N GLU A 598 -13.28 -33.03 13.39
CA GLU A 598 -12.81 -33.12 12.00
C GLU A 598 -11.64 -32.16 11.70
N VAL A 599 -10.78 -31.93 12.69
CA VAL A 599 -9.61 -31.07 12.53
C VAL A 599 -8.46 -31.91 11.96
N PRO A 600 -7.90 -31.56 10.80
CA PRO A 600 -6.99 -32.44 10.07
C PRO A 600 -5.62 -32.62 10.75
N ARG A 601 -5.21 -31.71 11.64
CA ARG A 601 -3.86 -31.65 12.23
C ARG A 601 -3.94 -31.06 13.64
N VAL A 602 -2.85 -31.12 14.40
CA VAL A 602 -2.76 -30.45 15.71
C VAL A 602 -2.31 -28.98 15.59
N ARG A 603 -1.64 -28.63 14.49
CA ARG A 603 -1.00 -27.33 14.29
C ARG A 603 -0.95 -26.95 12.81
N SER A 604 -0.75 -25.67 12.53
CA SER A 604 -0.38 -25.16 11.20
C SER A 604 1.07 -25.56 10.84
N SER A 605 1.37 -25.66 9.55
CA SER A 605 2.65 -26.21 9.06
C SER A 605 3.88 -25.35 9.40
N ASP A 606 3.71 -24.07 9.65
CA ASP A 606 4.77 -23.17 10.11
C ASP A 606 5.21 -23.42 11.56
N LEU A 607 4.45 -24.23 12.30
CA LEU A 607 4.79 -24.73 13.64
C LEU A 607 5.32 -26.17 13.63
N ASP A 608 5.53 -26.76 12.45
CA ASP A 608 6.20 -28.06 12.34
C ASP A 608 7.68 -27.94 12.72
N GLY A 609 8.22 -28.96 13.41
CA GLY A 609 9.64 -29.00 13.78
C GLY A 609 10.07 -27.96 14.82
N VAL A 610 9.13 -27.34 15.53
CA VAL A 610 9.42 -26.48 16.69
C VAL A 610 10.20 -27.29 17.73
N GLU A 611 11.51 -27.03 17.82
CA GLU A 611 12.42 -27.74 18.72
C GLU A 611 12.11 -27.45 20.19
N THR A 612 12.32 -28.45 21.05
CA THR A 612 12.14 -28.39 22.51
C THR A 612 13.37 -27.86 23.26
N GLU A 613 14.24 -27.11 22.56
CA GLU A 613 15.38 -26.44 23.19
C GLU A 613 14.98 -25.04 23.70
N PRO A 614 15.55 -24.58 24.83
CA PRO A 614 15.24 -23.26 25.38
C PRO A 614 15.63 -22.18 24.37
N LEU A 615 14.66 -21.36 23.96
CA LEU A 615 14.97 -20.15 23.20
C LEU A 615 15.92 -19.27 24.04
N PRO A 616 16.91 -18.62 23.41
CA PRO A 616 17.77 -17.68 24.12
C PRO A 616 16.91 -16.60 24.80
N PRO A 617 17.36 -16.09 25.96
CA PRO A 617 16.70 -14.98 26.63
C PRO A 617 16.54 -13.82 25.65
N VAL A 618 15.46 -13.06 25.79
CA VAL A 618 15.29 -11.81 25.03
C VAL A 618 16.54 -10.98 25.31
N GLN A 619 17.35 -10.73 24.27
CA GLN A 619 18.37 -9.71 24.38
C GLN A 619 17.60 -8.40 24.52
N GLU A 620 17.38 -7.96 25.77
CA GLU A 620 17.14 -6.55 26.00
C GLU A 620 18.34 -5.86 25.37
N GLU A 621 18.11 -5.14 24.26
CA GLU A 621 19.10 -4.18 23.77
C GLU A 621 19.25 -3.15 24.88
N LYS A 622 20.16 -3.42 25.81
CA LYS A 622 20.62 -2.41 26.75
C LYS A 622 21.07 -1.23 25.89
N PRO A 623 20.62 0.00 26.18
CA PRO A 623 21.15 1.16 25.50
C PRO A 623 22.66 1.06 25.59
N LYS A 624 23.35 1.08 24.44
CA LYS A 624 24.81 1.10 24.40
C LYS A 624 25.25 2.27 25.27
N GLU A 625 25.72 2.00 26.49
CA GLU A 625 26.43 2.98 27.28
C GLU A 625 27.66 3.36 26.46
N LYS A 626 27.58 4.52 25.79
CA LYS A 626 28.75 5.11 25.14
C LYS A 626 29.74 5.46 26.24
N LYS A 627 30.89 4.80 26.21
CA LYS A 627 32.12 5.33 26.82
C LYS A 627 32.58 6.58 26.09
#